data_AF-A0A929G9Q1-F1
#
_entry.id   AF-A0A929G9Q1-F1
#
_cell.length_a   1.000
_cell.length_b   1.000
_cell.length_c   1.000
_cell.angle_alpha   90.00
_cell.angle_beta   90.00
_cell.angle_gamma   90.00
#
_symmetry.space_group_name_H-M   'P 1'
#
loop_
_entity.id
_entity.type
_entity.pdbx_description
1 polymer ?
#
loop_
_entity_poly.entity_id
_entity_poly.type
_entity_poly.pdbx_seq_one_letter_code
_entity_poly.pdbx_strand_id
1 'polypeptide(L)'
;MTTNNNITKNNKRKRGGQRGNINALRHGFYSRLFKPLEAKELEDILSTGLEEEIAMLRVATRRAFELANDADDIDQMIKALGALGLASIRTSRLLKAQKELGDGDQALDAISTAINEVLKERGRE
;
A
#
# COMPACT_ATOMS: atom_id res chain seq x y z
N MET A 1 -22.81 4.69 54.49
CA MET A 1 -22.46 3.33 54.03
C MET A 1 -23.59 2.93 53.09
N THR A 2 -23.46 2.79 51.77
CA THR A 2 -22.44 2.12 50.95
C THR A 2 -22.51 2.65 49.50
N THR A 3 -21.38 2.61 48.80
CA THR A 3 -21.12 2.99 47.40
C THR A 3 -21.66 1.99 46.36
N ASN A 4 -21.66 2.41 45.08
CA ASN A 4 -21.34 1.65 43.83
C ASN A 4 -22.38 1.85 42.72
N ASN A 5 -22.06 1.93 41.43
CA ASN A 5 -20.81 2.09 40.69
C ASN A 5 -21.17 2.44 39.24
N ASN A 6 -20.39 3.33 38.63
CA ASN A 6 -20.42 3.64 37.21
C ASN A 6 -20.18 2.38 36.36
N ILE A 7 -21.10 2.07 35.43
CA ILE A 7 -20.85 1.10 34.35
C ILE A 7 -20.66 1.89 33.05
N THR A 8 -19.43 2.36 32.83
CA THR A 8 -18.99 2.78 31.50
C THR A 8 -18.66 1.51 30.71
N LYS A 9 -19.58 1.07 29.84
CA LYS A 9 -19.32 0.00 28.86
C LYS A 9 -18.22 0.45 27.90
N ASN A 10 -16.98 0.16 28.25
CA ASN A 10 -15.82 0.42 27.42
C ASN A 10 -15.79 -0.62 26.28
N ASN A 11 -16.35 -0.24 25.14
CA ASN A 11 -16.46 -1.08 23.94
C ASN A 11 -15.06 -1.19 23.29
N LYS A 12 -14.22 -2.10 23.81
CA LYS A 12 -12.88 -2.38 23.26
C LYS A 12 -13.03 -2.87 21.81
N ARG A 13 -12.75 -1.98 20.86
CA ARG A 13 -12.65 -2.32 19.43
C ARG A 13 -11.72 -3.52 19.26
N LYS A 14 -12.13 -4.53 18.50
CA LYS A 14 -11.27 -5.65 18.12
C LYS A 14 -10.02 -5.08 17.47
N ARG A 15 -8.85 -5.35 18.06
CA ARG A 15 -7.57 -4.84 17.56
C ARG A 15 -7.40 -5.33 16.12
N GLY A 16 -7.17 -4.42 15.18
CA GLY A 16 -6.77 -4.77 13.82
C GLY A 16 -5.49 -5.60 13.84
N GLY A 17 -5.18 -6.25 12.71
CA GLY A 17 -3.95 -7.01 12.55
C GLY A 17 -2.70 -6.18 12.87
N GLN A 18 -1.65 -6.84 13.36
CA GLN A 18 -0.36 -6.22 13.68
C GLN A 18 0.13 -5.34 12.51
N ARG A 19 0.74 -4.17 12.80
CA ARG A 19 1.42 -3.36 11.78
C ARG A 19 2.47 -4.25 11.08
N GLY A 20 2.42 -4.33 9.75
CA GLY A 20 3.26 -5.23 8.97
C GLY A 20 2.77 -6.68 8.89
N ASN A 21 1.53 -6.99 9.28
CA ASN A 21 0.99 -8.35 9.15
C ASN A 21 0.61 -8.67 7.69
N ILE A 22 1.58 -9.23 6.97
CA ILE A 22 1.47 -9.72 5.58
C ILE A 22 0.73 -11.05 5.44
N ASN A 23 0.29 -11.71 6.53
CA ASN A 23 -0.54 -12.91 6.39
C ASN A 23 -1.87 -12.61 5.70
N ALA A 24 -2.37 -11.37 5.81
CA ALA A 24 -3.56 -10.94 5.09
C ALA A 24 -3.35 -10.86 3.55
N LEU A 25 -2.09 -10.78 3.11
CA LEU A 25 -1.66 -10.55 1.73
C LEU A 25 -1.12 -11.83 1.09
N ARG A 26 -0.31 -12.62 1.81
CA ARG A 26 0.17 -13.94 1.37
C ARG A 26 -0.93 -15.01 1.37
N HIS A 27 -1.84 -14.96 2.35
CA HIS A 27 -2.90 -15.97 2.54
C HIS A 27 -4.26 -15.36 2.86
N GLY A 28 -4.36 -14.05 2.95
CA GLY A 28 -5.58 -13.42 3.46
C GLY A 28 -6.46 -12.81 2.39
N PHE A 29 -7.25 -11.84 2.84
CA PHE A 29 -8.49 -11.43 2.19
C PHE A 29 -8.37 -11.15 0.68
N TYR A 30 -7.24 -10.59 0.22
CA TYR A 30 -7.05 -10.16 -1.17
C TYR A 30 -6.32 -11.18 -2.07
N SER A 31 -5.54 -12.12 -1.51
CA SER A 31 -4.86 -13.18 -2.28
C SER A 31 -5.84 -14.02 -3.14
N ARG A 32 -7.08 -14.17 -2.65
CA ARG A 32 -8.18 -14.89 -3.32
C ARG A 32 -8.77 -14.18 -4.54
N LEU A 33 -8.47 -12.88 -4.73
CA LEU A 33 -9.03 -12.07 -5.82
C LEU A 33 -8.14 -12.04 -7.06
N PHE A 34 -6.89 -12.53 -6.93
CA PHE A 34 -5.90 -12.55 -7.99
C PHE A 34 -5.94 -13.86 -8.77
N LYS A 35 -5.77 -13.76 -10.09
CA LYS A 35 -5.48 -14.91 -10.95
C LYS A 35 -4.07 -15.44 -10.61
N PRO A 36 -3.77 -16.73 -10.88
CA PRO A 36 -2.46 -17.31 -10.57
C PRO A 36 -1.27 -16.53 -11.15
N LEU A 37 -1.43 -15.93 -12.33
CA LEU A 37 -0.41 -15.11 -12.98
C LEU A 37 -0.18 -13.77 -12.24
N GLU A 38 -1.26 -13.17 -11.75
CA GLU A 38 -1.23 -11.89 -11.02
C GLU A 38 -0.63 -12.06 -9.62
N ALA A 39 -0.90 -13.20 -8.97
CA ALA A 39 -0.29 -13.54 -7.69
C ALA A 39 1.23 -13.67 -7.80
N LYS A 40 1.72 -14.26 -8.91
CA LYS A 40 3.15 -14.36 -9.20
C LYS A 40 3.80 -12.99 -9.45
N GLU A 41 3.15 -12.12 -10.24
CA GLU A 41 3.61 -10.74 -10.44
C GLU A 41 3.67 -9.96 -9.13
N LEU A 42 2.72 -10.20 -8.21
CA LEU A 42 2.71 -9.56 -6.90
C LEU A 42 3.84 -10.08 -5.99
N GLU A 43 4.17 -11.37 -6.06
CA GLU A 43 5.22 -12.00 -5.26
C GLU A 43 6.62 -11.48 -5.64
N ASP A 44 6.83 -11.14 -6.90
CA ASP A 44 8.09 -10.57 -7.42
C ASP A 44 8.30 -9.09 -7.02
N ILE A 45 7.27 -8.37 -6.55
CA ILE A 45 7.29 -6.92 -6.28
C ILE A 45 7.46 -6.58 -4.78
N LEU A 46 7.49 -7.57 -3.88
CA LEU A 46 7.36 -7.37 -2.43
C LEU A 46 8.53 -6.64 -1.74
N SER A 47 8.49 -5.31 -1.80
CA SER A 47 9.04 -4.39 -0.80
C SER A 47 7.87 -3.76 -0.03
N THR A 48 7.97 -3.72 1.30
CA THR A 48 6.88 -3.29 2.19
C THR A 48 6.48 -1.82 1.93
N GLY A 49 5.22 -1.56 1.59
CA GLY A 49 4.67 -0.19 1.61
C GLY A 49 3.85 0.21 0.39
N LEU A 50 3.90 1.49 0.06
CA LEU A 50 3.11 2.13 -1.00
C LEU A 50 3.29 1.47 -2.38
N GLU A 51 4.41 0.79 -2.59
CA GLU A 51 4.72 -0.03 -3.78
C GLU A 51 3.71 -1.15 -4.01
N GLU A 52 3.28 -1.85 -2.95
CA GLU A 52 2.28 -2.91 -3.06
C GLU A 52 0.91 -2.36 -3.45
N GLU A 53 0.51 -1.21 -2.89
CA GLU A 53 -0.77 -0.56 -3.24
C GLU A 53 -0.77 -0.12 -4.70
N ILE A 54 0.37 0.38 -5.20
CA ILE A 54 0.55 0.72 -6.61
C ILE A 54 0.46 -0.53 -7.49
N ALA A 55 1.11 -1.63 -7.11
CA ALA A 55 1.09 -2.89 -7.85
C ALA A 55 -0.32 -3.47 -7.94
N MET A 56 -1.03 -3.57 -6.81
CA MET A 56 -2.41 -4.04 -6.76
C MET A 56 -3.33 -3.17 -7.63
N LEU A 57 -3.21 -1.84 -7.53
CA LEU A 57 -4.04 -0.93 -8.30
C LEU A 57 -3.77 -1.07 -9.81
N ARG A 58 -2.52 -1.29 -10.21
CA ARG A 58 -2.14 -1.56 -11.61
C ARG A 58 -2.75 -2.87 -12.13
N VAL A 59 -2.70 -3.95 -11.35
CA VAL A 59 -3.34 -5.23 -11.71
C VAL A 59 -4.85 -5.06 -11.86
N ALA A 60 -5.50 -4.40 -10.89
CA ALA A 60 -6.93 -4.12 -10.96
C ALA A 60 -7.31 -3.25 -12.17
N THR A 61 -6.46 -2.28 -12.53
CA THR A 61 -6.65 -1.44 -13.72
C THR A 61 -6.55 -2.26 -15.01
N ARG A 62 -5.57 -3.17 -15.10
CA ARG A 62 -5.41 -4.07 -16.25
C ARG A 62 -6.61 -5.01 -16.41
N ARG A 63 -7.10 -5.58 -15.32
CA ARG A 63 -8.30 -6.43 -15.33
C ARG A 63 -9.56 -5.64 -15.70
N ALA A 64 -9.69 -4.39 -15.22
CA ALA A 64 -10.79 -3.52 -15.63
C ALA A 64 -10.73 -3.19 -17.12
N PHE A 65 -9.53 -3.03 -17.69
CA PHE A 65 -9.34 -2.85 -19.12
C PHE A 65 -9.73 -4.09 -19.92
N GLU A 66 -9.34 -5.29 -19.47
CA GLU A 66 -9.78 -6.56 -20.09
C GLU A 66 -11.32 -6.67 -20.11
N LEU A 67 -11.98 -6.40 -18.97
CA LEU A 67 -13.44 -6.43 -18.89
C LEU A 67 -14.11 -5.36 -19.76
N ALA A 68 -13.47 -4.20 -19.94
CA ALA A 68 -13.95 -3.14 -20.80
C ALA A 68 -13.88 -3.52 -22.29
N ASN A 69 -12.97 -4.42 -22.66
CA ASN A 69 -12.82 -4.89 -24.04
C ASN A 69 -14.01 -5.76 -24.49
N ASP A 70 -14.72 -6.36 -23.52
CA ASP A 70 -15.93 -7.15 -23.76
C ASP A 70 -17.23 -6.32 -23.64
N ALA A 71 -17.12 -4.98 -23.60
CA ALA A 71 -18.28 -4.10 -23.48
C ALA A 71 -19.07 -4.03 -24.80
N ASP A 72 -20.36 -4.36 -24.75
CA ASP A 72 -21.24 -4.43 -25.93
C ASP A 72 -21.91 -3.09 -26.28
N ASP A 73 -21.95 -2.14 -25.34
CA ASP A 73 -22.64 -0.85 -25.53
C ASP A 73 -21.79 0.37 -25.15
N ILE A 74 -22.13 1.51 -25.74
CA ILE A 74 -21.41 2.79 -25.57
C ILE A 74 -21.46 3.28 -24.11
N ASP A 75 -22.55 3.03 -23.38
CA ASP A 75 -22.70 3.47 -21.99
C ASP A 75 -21.74 2.69 -21.07
N GLN A 76 -21.56 1.39 -21.31
CA GLN A 76 -20.60 0.54 -20.63
C GLN A 76 -19.17 0.99 -20.94
N MET A 77 -18.87 1.31 -22.20
CA MET A 77 -17.55 1.86 -22.59
C MET A 77 -17.26 3.18 -21.88
N ILE A 78 -18.22 4.11 -21.82
CA ILE A 78 -18.08 5.39 -21.11
C ILE A 78 -17.81 5.16 -19.62
N LYS A 79 -18.56 4.26 -18.98
CA LYS A 79 -18.36 3.92 -17.56
C LYS A 79 -17.00 3.28 -17.31
N ALA A 80 -16.57 2.37 -18.19
CA ALA A 80 -15.28 1.72 -18.11
C ALA A 80 -14.13 2.73 -18.26
N LEU A 81 -14.19 3.61 -19.26
CA LEU A 81 -13.22 4.68 -19.46
C LEU A 81 -13.16 5.62 -18.25
N GLY A 82 -14.31 5.98 -17.66
CA GLY A 82 -14.36 6.78 -16.45
C GLY A 82 -13.68 6.09 -15.25
N ALA A 83 -13.94 4.80 -15.07
CA ALA A 83 -13.31 4.00 -14.00
C ALA A 83 -11.78 3.89 -14.20
N LEU A 84 -11.33 3.62 -15.43
CA LEU A 84 -9.91 3.56 -15.79
C LEU A 84 -9.20 4.91 -15.61
N GLY A 85 -9.86 6.02 -15.96
CA GLY A 85 -9.35 7.37 -15.72
C GLY A 85 -9.15 7.65 -14.22
N LEU A 86 -10.13 7.28 -13.38
CA LEU A 86 -10.01 7.44 -11.94
C LEU A 86 -8.89 6.57 -11.34
N ALA A 87 -8.76 5.32 -11.79
CA ALA A 87 -7.67 4.43 -11.39
C ALA A 87 -6.30 4.97 -11.77
N SER A 88 -6.18 5.59 -12.96
CA SER A 88 -4.96 6.22 -13.45
C SER A 88 -4.56 7.43 -12.59
N ILE A 89 -5.53 8.29 -12.23
CA ILE A 89 -5.31 9.43 -11.33
C ILE A 89 -4.83 8.95 -9.96
N ARG A 90 -5.46 7.91 -9.40
CA ARG A 90 -5.07 7.33 -8.11
C ARG A 90 -3.66 6.74 -8.16
N THR A 91 -3.34 5.97 -9.19
CA THR A 91 -1.98 5.44 -9.39
C THR A 91 -0.95 6.57 -9.48
N SER A 92 -1.24 7.64 -10.22
CA SER A 92 -0.35 8.82 -10.30
C SER A 92 -0.12 9.48 -8.93
N ARG A 93 -1.16 9.61 -8.11
CA ARG A 93 -1.05 10.16 -6.75
C ARG A 93 -0.21 9.27 -5.83
N LEU A 94 -0.39 7.95 -5.90
CA LEU A 94 0.41 7.02 -5.11
C LEU A 94 1.88 7.04 -5.53
N LEU A 95 2.18 7.09 -6.83
CA LEU A 95 3.55 7.23 -7.33
C LEU A 95 4.21 8.54 -6.88
N LYS A 96 3.46 9.65 -6.87
CA LYS A 96 3.96 10.93 -6.33
C LYS A 96 4.26 10.84 -4.84
N ALA A 97 3.33 10.27 -4.06
CA ALA A 97 3.53 10.06 -2.63
C ALA A 97 4.72 9.12 -2.36
N GLN A 98 4.94 8.10 -3.19
CA GLN A 98 6.11 7.21 -3.07
C GLN A 98 7.40 7.98 -3.29
N LYS A 99 7.45 8.84 -4.31
CA LYS A 99 8.61 9.69 -4.56
C LYS A 99 8.87 10.65 -3.39
N GLU A 100 7.84 11.29 -2.86
CA GLU A 100 7.94 12.20 -1.71
C GLU A 100 8.40 11.50 -0.43
N LEU A 101 7.95 10.26 -0.20
CA LEU A 101 8.38 9.45 0.95
C LEU A 101 9.78 8.86 0.78
N GLY A 102 10.17 8.49 -0.44
CA GLY A 102 11.48 7.93 -0.76
C GLY A 102 12.64 8.93 -0.64
N ASP A 103 12.38 10.22 -0.89
CA ASP A 103 13.36 11.29 -0.64
C ASP A 103 13.78 11.39 0.84
N GLY A 104 12.89 11.02 1.76
CA GLY A 104 13.17 11.04 3.20
C GLY A 104 14.20 9.98 3.63
N ASP A 105 14.19 8.81 2.99
CA ASP A 105 15.12 7.71 3.30
C ASP A 105 16.54 8.03 2.81
N GLN A 106 16.65 8.62 1.61
CA GLN A 106 17.91 9.13 1.07
C GLN A 106 18.52 10.23 1.96
N ALA A 107 17.69 11.11 2.53
CA ALA A 107 18.15 12.11 3.48
C ALA A 107 18.67 11.50 4.79
N LEU A 108 18.00 10.45 5.30
CA LEU A 108 18.45 9.73 6.51
C LEU A 108 19.74 8.95 6.28
N ASP A 109 19.91 8.35 5.11
CA ASP A 109 21.15 7.68 4.72
C ASP A 109 22.31 8.68 4.56
N ALA A 110 22.05 9.85 3.96
CA ALA A 110 23.04 10.91 3.84
C ALA A 110 23.47 11.44 5.21
N ILE A 111 22.52 11.65 6.13
CA ILE A 111 22.81 12.06 7.52
C ILE A 111 23.59 10.98 8.26
N SER A 112 23.19 9.71 8.13
CA SER A 112 23.88 8.59 8.77
C SER A 112 25.31 8.43 8.26
N THR A 113 25.53 8.63 6.96
CA THR A 113 26.86 8.64 6.35
C THR A 113 27.71 9.78 6.92
N ALA A 114 27.19 11.00 6.95
CA ALA A 114 27.90 12.17 7.48
C ALA A 114 28.26 12.00 8.97
N ILE A 115 27.36 11.45 9.80
CA ILE A 115 27.63 11.17 11.22
C ILE A 115 28.77 10.14 11.36
N ASN A 116 28.76 9.08 10.56
CA ASN A 116 29.80 8.06 10.60
C ASN A 116 31.17 8.58 10.15
N GLU A 117 31.20 9.52 9.20
CA GLU A 117 32.44 10.20 8.80
C GLU A 117 33.01 11.05 9.94
N VAL A 118 32.20 11.86 10.61
CA VAL A 118 32.62 12.67 11.76
C VAL A 118 33.12 11.79 12.92
N LEU A 119 32.46 10.66 13.19
CA LEU A 119 32.89 9.71 14.23
C LEU A 119 34.23 9.04 13.88
N LYS A 120 34.47 8.72 12.60
CA LYS A 120 35.76 8.18 12.15
C LYS A 120 36.89 9.20 12.26
N GLU A 121 36.60 10.48 12.04
CA GLU A 121 37.58 11.56 12.15
C GLU A 121 37.98 11.79 13.62
N ARG A 122 37.00 11.79 14.54
CA ARG A 122 37.26 11.91 15.99
C ARG A 122 37.90 10.68 16.65
N GLY A 123 37.71 9.48 16.10
CA GLY A 123 38.33 8.25 16.61
C GLY A 123 39.78 8.04 16.15
N ARG A 124 40.33 8.98 15.37
CA ARG A 124 41.72 8.96 14.86
C ARG A 124 42.63 9.99 15.55
N GLU A 125 42.13 10.72 16.55
CA GLU A 125 42.91 11.48 17.54
C GLU A 125 43.18 10.63 18.79
#